data_AF-A0A7I0KB59-F1
#
_entry.id   AF-A0A7I0KB59-F1
#
_cell.length_a   1.000
_cell.length_b   1.000
_cell.length_c   1.000
_cell.angle_alpha   90.00
_cell.angle_beta   90.00
_cell.angle_gamma   90.00
#
_symmetry.space_group_name_H-M   'P 1'
#
loop_
_entity.id
_entity.type
_entity.pdbx_description
1 polymer ?
#
loop_
_entity_poly.entity_id
_entity_poly.type
_entity_poly.pdbx_seq_one_letter_code
_entity_poly.pdbx_strand_id
1 'polypeptide(L)'
;MAYREWKTFAGAGLGAILLAGLVGSAFADDALKLTELSPNGADACFGRVYDAAHLKAHPKQKVARIFFYYGHDPVSRPNEEPNANSDTSYNGFLTTTVRGAKAPEWAGGWCNHESEDDKSGPIRCGMDCDRTLASLKVDDKGRLILSDLSSDIYLDPDSEEQLGKAEYVRQALGSEDDNFRLDPMPVATCKAEFAWIDPIDPALGPPLRERFKPDQAFCYGRDYDAAHMSSHPDQLTQSIRVFSGSVELASYASGGDVANWPDGADIAVSVTTRRKGAKVTQTYSCQGEADQWRCAASSKMSDFSCDIAQKEIFLKRGANGTIMLANPNSSIAIIDLCSKAADGKTKSDDKVYRLEAMPQSACAP
;
A
#
# COMPACT_ATOMS: atom_id res chain seq x y z
N MET A 1 45.44 -40.33 67.31
CA MET A 1 44.25 -39.70 67.92
C MET A 1 43.04 -40.17 67.14
N ALA A 2 41.90 -40.43 67.79
CA ALA A 2 40.72 -41.02 67.15
C ALA A 2 39.41 -40.65 67.89
N TYR A 3 38.27 -40.76 67.20
CA TYR A 3 36.86 -40.60 67.65
C TYR A 3 36.40 -39.15 68.03
N ARG A 4 35.23 -38.60 67.58
CA ARG A 4 33.77 -38.91 67.80
C ARG A 4 33.31 -38.44 69.21
N GLU A 5 32.17 -37.78 69.50
CA GLU A 5 30.86 -37.46 68.85
C GLU A 5 30.39 -36.01 69.21
N TRP A 6 29.69 -35.20 68.39
CA TRP A 6 28.30 -35.23 67.82
C TRP A 6 27.18 -34.67 68.73
N LYS A 7 26.45 -33.62 68.29
CA LYS A 7 25.02 -33.36 68.64
C LYS A 7 24.35 -32.34 67.71
N THR A 8 23.05 -32.56 67.46
CA THR A 8 22.11 -31.85 66.56
C THR A 8 21.33 -30.72 67.25
N PHE A 9 20.70 -29.81 66.48
CA PHE A 9 19.22 -29.72 66.32
C PHE A 9 18.71 -28.49 65.52
N ALA A 10 17.59 -28.68 64.80
CA ALA A 10 16.69 -27.71 64.15
C ALA A 10 17.31 -26.76 63.09
N GLY A 11 16.68 -26.39 61.97
CA GLY A 11 15.27 -26.38 61.50
C GLY A 11 15.13 -25.11 60.63
N ALA A 12 14.24 -24.95 59.64
CA ALA A 12 13.21 -25.80 59.06
C ALA A 12 13.21 -25.61 57.52
N GLY A 13 12.52 -26.47 56.77
CA GLY A 13 12.53 -26.41 55.31
C GLY A 13 11.55 -25.39 54.72
N LEU A 14 11.88 -24.87 53.54
CA LEU A 14 10.96 -24.27 52.57
C LEU A 14 11.50 -24.58 51.17
N GLY A 15 10.79 -25.40 50.42
CA GLY A 15 11.18 -25.79 49.07
C GLY A 15 10.77 -24.73 48.04
N ALA A 16 11.73 -24.24 47.25
CA ALA A 16 11.45 -23.39 46.10
C ALA A 16 11.41 -24.23 44.81
N ILE A 17 10.24 -24.78 44.49
CA ILE A 17 9.97 -25.30 43.15
C ILE A 17 9.72 -24.09 42.24
N LEU A 18 10.75 -23.64 41.53
CA LEU A 18 10.59 -22.65 40.46
C LEU A 18 10.06 -23.38 39.21
N LEU A 19 8.74 -23.46 39.14
CA LEU A 19 7.99 -23.88 37.96
C LEU A 19 8.26 -22.95 36.77
N ALA A 20 8.24 -23.53 35.57
CA ALA A 20 8.49 -22.81 34.33
C ALA A 20 7.46 -21.70 34.10
N GLY A 21 7.94 -20.45 34.07
CA GLY A 21 7.27 -19.36 33.38
C GLY A 21 7.71 -19.34 31.93
N LEU A 22 7.00 -20.04 31.05
CA LEU A 22 7.09 -19.76 29.62
C LEU A 22 6.68 -18.30 29.41
N VAL A 23 7.63 -17.46 29.03
CA VAL A 23 7.33 -16.10 28.54
C VAL A 23 6.74 -16.26 27.15
N GLY A 24 5.48 -16.66 27.09
CA GLY A 24 4.68 -16.55 25.89
C GLY A 24 4.56 -15.08 25.57
N SER A 25 5.20 -14.64 24.48
CA SER A 25 4.96 -13.34 23.88
C SER A 25 3.47 -13.28 23.54
N ALA A 26 2.70 -12.57 24.36
CA ALA A 26 1.31 -12.28 24.10
C ALA A 26 1.24 -11.28 22.94
N PHE A 27 1.25 -11.81 21.71
CA PHE A 27 0.71 -11.11 20.55
C PHE A 27 -0.81 -11.04 20.76
N ALA A 28 -1.23 -9.97 21.43
CA ALA A 28 -2.61 -9.73 21.82
C ALA A 28 -3.04 -8.36 21.30
N ASP A 29 -3.26 -8.29 19.99
CA ASP A 29 -4.37 -7.62 19.33
C ASP A 29 -4.40 -8.13 17.85
N ASP A 30 -5.40 -7.73 17.05
CA ASP A 30 -5.63 -8.13 15.64
C ASP A 30 -6.09 -9.57 15.33
N ALA A 31 -6.66 -10.28 16.30
CA ALA A 31 -7.56 -11.40 15.98
C ALA A 31 -8.93 -10.87 15.51
N LEU A 32 -9.37 -11.27 14.31
CA LEU A 32 -10.69 -10.91 13.76
C LEU A 32 -11.82 -11.34 14.71
N LYS A 33 -12.65 -10.38 15.13
CA LYS A 33 -13.59 -10.54 16.26
C LYS A 33 -14.90 -11.23 15.91
N LEU A 34 -15.36 -11.16 14.65
CA LEU A 34 -16.62 -11.76 14.21
C LEU A 34 -16.46 -13.27 13.95
N THR A 35 -16.59 -14.06 15.02
CA THR A 35 -16.38 -15.52 14.99
C THR A 35 -17.33 -16.27 14.06
N GLU A 36 -18.49 -15.71 13.74
CA GLU A 36 -19.47 -16.27 12.82
C GLU A 36 -18.99 -16.20 11.35
N LEU A 37 -18.20 -15.18 11.00
CA LEU A 37 -17.54 -15.05 9.70
C LEU A 37 -16.19 -15.77 9.70
N SER A 38 -15.46 -15.71 10.82
CA SER A 38 -14.09 -16.18 10.99
C SER A 38 -13.92 -16.95 12.32
N PRO A 39 -14.31 -18.24 12.39
CA PRO A 39 -14.30 -19.01 13.64
C PRO A 39 -12.92 -19.21 14.29
N ASN A 40 -11.85 -18.99 13.54
CA ASN A 40 -10.46 -19.15 13.97
C ASN A 40 -9.64 -17.84 13.90
N GLY A 41 -10.29 -16.69 13.69
CA GLY A 41 -9.62 -15.38 13.55
C GLY A 41 -8.86 -15.16 12.23
N ALA A 42 -9.02 -16.02 11.23
CA ALA A 42 -8.34 -15.92 9.93
C ALA A 42 -9.23 -15.31 8.83
N ASP A 43 -8.60 -14.75 7.78
CA ASP A 43 -9.30 -14.22 6.60
C ASP A 43 -10.39 -15.19 6.09
N ALA A 44 -11.58 -14.67 5.81
CA ALA A 44 -12.74 -15.40 5.31
C ALA A 44 -13.22 -14.82 3.97
N CYS A 45 -13.74 -15.70 3.09
CA CYS A 45 -14.21 -15.33 1.76
C CYS A 45 -15.57 -15.97 1.49
N PHE A 46 -16.50 -15.16 0.98
CA PHE A 46 -17.83 -15.57 0.56
C PHE A 46 -18.09 -15.00 -0.82
N GLY A 47 -18.70 -15.78 -1.73
CA GLY A 47 -18.95 -15.28 -3.08
C GLY A 47 -20.13 -15.93 -3.79
N ARG A 48 -20.53 -15.30 -4.89
CA ARG A 48 -21.39 -15.91 -5.90
C ARG A 48 -21.10 -15.35 -7.28
N VAL A 49 -21.10 -16.25 -8.26
CA VAL A 49 -21.08 -15.94 -9.69
C VAL A 49 -22.43 -16.35 -10.27
N TYR A 50 -23.07 -15.43 -11.00
CA TYR A 50 -24.33 -15.65 -11.67
C TYR A 50 -24.09 -15.95 -13.16
N ASP A 51 -24.70 -17.03 -13.65
CA ASP A 51 -24.59 -17.40 -15.06
C ASP A 51 -25.53 -16.59 -15.97
N ALA A 52 -25.36 -16.76 -17.28
CA ALA A 52 -26.17 -16.07 -18.28
C ALA A 52 -27.66 -16.46 -18.26
N ALA A 53 -28.03 -17.61 -17.69
CA ALA A 53 -29.43 -18.04 -17.58
C ALA A 53 -30.11 -17.32 -16.40
N HIS A 54 -29.45 -17.27 -15.24
CA HIS A 54 -29.89 -16.46 -14.09
C HIS A 54 -30.01 -14.99 -14.47
N LEU A 55 -28.97 -14.41 -15.07
CA LEU A 55 -28.95 -13.00 -15.49
C LEU A 55 -29.97 -12.68 -16.60
N LYS A 56 -30.47 -13.69 -17.34
CA LYS A 56 -31.59 -13.52 -18.27
C LYS A 56 -32.95 -13.58 -17.58
N ALA A 57 -33.09 -14.39 -16.53
CA ALA A 57 -34.29 -14.45 -15.70
C ALA A 57 -34.44 -13.23 -14.77
N HIS A 58 -33.32 -12.61 -14.38
CA HIS A 58 -33.22 -11.43 -13.53
C HIS A 58 -32.73 -10.21 -14.34
N PRO A 59 -33.61 -9.55 -15.13
CA PRO A 59 -33.21 -8.48 -16.04
C PRO A 59 -32.84 -7.18 -15.34
N LYS A 60 -33.23 -6.98 -14.07
CA LYS A 60 -32.84 -5.78 -13.30
C LYS A 60 -31.64 -6.00 -12.39
N GLN A 61 -31.14 -7.23 -12.26
CA GLN A 61 -29.90 -7.54 -11.53
C GLN A 61 -28.70 -7.17 -12.43
N LYS A 62 -27.95 -6.11 -12.14
CA LYS A 62 -26.73 -5.79 -12.90
C LYS A 62 -25.56 -6.67 -12.46
N VAL A 63 -25.46 -6.98 -11.17
CA VAL A 63 -24.35 -7.73 -10.57
C VAL A 63 -24.29 -9.16 -11.12
N ALA A 64 -23.21 -9.48 -11.83
CA ALA A 64 -22.92 -10.82 -12.36
C ALA A 64 -21.97 -11.61 -11.46
N ARG A 65 -21.14 -10.92 -10.68
CA ARG A 65 -20.21 -11.49 -9.69
C ARG A 65 -20.25 -10.65 -8.43
N ILE A 66 -20.27 -11.27 -7.27
CA ILE A 66 -20.20 -10.60 -5.97
C ILE A 66 -19.37 -11.43 -5.01
N PHE A 67 -18.44 -10.77 -4.32
CA PHE A 67 -17.58 -11.38 -3.32
C PHE A 67 -17.46 -10.46 -2.11
N PHE A 68 -17.66 -11.03 -0.93
CA PHE A 68 -17.42 -10.38 0.34
C PHE A 68 -16.26 -11.08 1.03
N TYR A 69 -15.30 -10.29 1.48
CA TYR A 69 -14.09 -10.73 2.15
C TYR A 69 -14.01 -10.08 3.52
N TYR A 70 -13.71 -10.88 4.54
CA TYR A 70 -13.56 -10.43 5.93
C TYR A 70 -12.15 -10.78 6.40
N GLY A 71 -11.32 -9.78 6.71
CA GLY A 71 -9.91 -9.98 7.06
C GLY A 71 -9.02 -8.82 6.67
N HIS A 72 -7.71 -9.08 6.56
CA HIS A 72 -6.68 -8.09 6.23
C HIS A 72 -6.79 -7.62 4.78
N ASP A 73 -6.51 -6.34 4.52
CA ASP A 73 -6.81 -5.66 3.25
C ASP A 73 -6.43 -6.49 1.99
N PRO A 74 -7.41 -6.92 1.16
CA PRO A 74 -7.17 -7.65 -0.08
C PRO A 74 -6.90 -6.72 -1.29
N VAL A 75 -6.96 -5.40 -1.11
CA VAL A 75 -6.88 -4.36 -2.15
C VAL A 75 -5.55 -3.61 -2.11
N SER A 76 -5.11 -3.12 -0.93
CA SER A 76 -3.76 -2.55 -0.79
C SER A 76 -2.73 -3.56 -1.24
N ARG A 77 -1.96 -3.21 -2.29
CA ARG A 77 -1.26 -4.26 -3.05
C ARG A 77 -0.08 -4.80 -2.21
N PRO A 78 -0.03 -6.09 -1.85
CA PRO A 78 1.11 -6.64 -1.10
C PRO A 78 2.42 -6.62 -1.91
N ASN A 79 2.34 -6.45 -3.23
CA ASN A 79 3.48 -6.22 -4.13
C ASN A 79 3.84 -4.73 -4.28
N GLU A 80 3.43 -3.89 -3.33
CA GLU A 80 3.65 -2.45 -3.27
C GLU A 80 4.14 -2.01 -1.92
N GLU A 81 4.72 -0.82 -1.87
CA GLU A 81 5.46 -0.28 -0.74
C GLU A 81 4.48 -0.10 0.42
N PRO A 82 4.45 -1.04 1.40
CA PRO A 82 3.44 -1.04 2.42
C PRO A 82 3.85 0.06 3.40
N ASN A 83 2.95 1.00 3.65
CA ASN A 83 3.18 2.00 4.67
C ASN A 83 3.31 1.27 6.02
N ALA A 84 4.20 1.72 6.90
CA ALA A 84 4.24 1.19 8.27
C ALA A 84 2.85 1.35 8.91
N ASN A 85 2.23 0.24 9.33
CA ASN A 85 0.83 0.17 9.80
C ASN A 85 -0.24 0.41 8.69
N SER A 86 0.00 -0.07 7.46
CA SER A 86 -0.97 0.01 6.34
C SER A 86 -2.16 -0.94 6.43
N ASP A 87 -2.38 -1.63 7.55
CA ASP A 87 -3.67 -2.29 7.76
C ASP A 87 -4.75 -1.20 7.81
N THR A 88 -5.54 -1.12 6.75
CA THR A 88 -6.76 -0.30 6.77
C THR A 88 -7.57 -0.75 7.97
N SER A 89 -8.10 0.18 8.75
CA SER A 89 -8.93 -0.19 9.90
C SER A 89 -10.21 -0.96 9.50
N TYR A 90 -10.57 -0.95 8.21
CA TYR A 90 -11.57 -1.84 7.62
C TYR A 90 -11.21 -3.32 7.82
N ASN A 91 -12.23 -4.10 8.19
CA ASN A 91 -12.14 -5.55 8.29
C ASN A 91 -13.08 -6.25 7.31
N GLY A 92 -13.93 -5.53 6.58
CA GLY A 92 -14.86 -6.06 5.59
C GLY A 92 -14.73 -5.35 4.24
N PHE A 93 -14.70 -6.14 3.17
CA PHE A 93 -14.47 -5.66 1.81
C PHE A 93 -15.47 -6.32 0.87
N LEU A 94 -16.19 -5.50 0.10
CA LEU A 94 -17.12 -5.94 -0.93
C LEU A 94 -16.56 -5.63 -2.30
N THR A 95 -16.61 -6.60 -3.21
CA THR A 95 -16.41 -6.34 -4.64
C THR A 95 -17.56 -6.93 -5.46
N THR A 96 -17.95 -6.20 -6.50
CA THR A 96 -18.92 -6.69 -7.49
C THR A 96 -18.42 -6.45 -8.92
N THR A 97 -18.86 -7.29 -9.84
CA THR A 97 -18.68 -7.08 -11.28
C THR A 97 -20.04 -7.11 -11.94
N VAL A 98 -20.46 -5.97 -12.51
CA VAL A 98 -21.71 -5.89 -13.27
C VAL A 98 -21.58 -6.54 -14.66
N ARG A 99 -22.70 -7.00 -15.21
CA ARG A 99 -22.76 -7.67 -16.52
C ARG A 99 -22.11 -6.82 -17.62
N GLY A 100 -21.05 -7.35 -18.25
CA GLY A 100 -20.31 -6.68 -19.32
C GLY A 100 -19.20 -5.72 -18.87
N ALA A 101 -18.99 -5.52 -17.55
CA ALA A 101 -17.80 -4.83 -17.05
C ALA A 101 -16.53 -5.65 -17.30
N LYS A 102 -15.39 -4.95 -17.41
CA LYS A 102 -14.06 -5.56 -17.63
C LYS A 102 -13.28 -5.79 -16.34
N ALA A 103 -13.60 -5.05 -15.29
CA ALA A 103 -13.00 -5.12 -13.97
C ALA A 103 -14.12 -5.00 -12.92
N PRO A 104 -13.89 -5.48 -11.69
CA PRO A 104 -14.78 -5.21 -10.56
C PRO A 104 -14.70 -3.77 -10.06
N GLU A 105 -15.72 -3.36 -9.33
CA GLU A 105 -15.69 -2.20 -8.42
C GLU A 105 -15.63 -2.73 -6.96
N TRP A 106 -15.20 -1.89 -6.01
CA TRP A 106 -15.04 -2.31 -4.61
C TRP A 106 -15.35 -1.20 -3.59
N ALA A 107 -15.65 -1.63 -2.37
CA ALA A 107 -15.84 -0.78 -1.20
C ALA A 107 -15.34 -1.51 0.06
N GLY A 108 -14.71 -0.78 0.98
CA GLY A 108 -14.27 -1.27 2.30
C GLY A 108 -15.13 -0.70 3.43
N GLY A 109 -15.11 -1.35 4.60
CA GLY A 109 -15.86 -0.90 5.77
C GLY A 109 -15.53 -1.62 7.07
N TRP A 110 -16.08 -1.09 8.16
CA TRP A 110 -15.98 -1.63 9.52
C TRP A 110 -17.21 -2.47 9.84
N CYS A 111 -17.05 -3.79 9.84
CA CYS A 111 -18.06 -4.76 10.24
C CYS A 111 -17.91 -5.11 11.72
N ASN A 112 -18.96 -4.87 12.51
CA ASN A 112 -19.09 -5.27 13.91
C ASN A 112 -20.52 -5.76 14.18
N HIS A 113 -20.78 -6.34 15.35
CA HIS A 113 -22.16 -6.56 15.80
C HIS A 113 -22.84 -5.21 16.10
N GLU A 114 -24.15 -5.10 15.84
CA GLU A 114 -24.92 -3.88 16.16
C GLU A 114 -25.14 -3.68 17.68
N SER A 115 -24.96 -4.74 18.48
CA SER A 115 -25.09 -4.72 19.93
C SER A 115 -23.96 -3.96 20.65
N GLU A 116 -24.29 -3.18 21.68
CA GLU A 116 -23.30 -2.56 22.59
C GLU A 116 -22.38 -3.58 23.31
N ASP A 117 -22.69 -4.89 23.28
CA ASP A 117 -21.86 -5.95 23.87
C ASP A 117 -20.86 -6.61 22.90
N ASP A 118 -20.81 -6.16 21.64
CA ASP A 118 -19.98 -6.66 20.53
C ASP A 118 -20.06 -8.19 20.33
N LYS A 119 -21.17 -8.83 20.71
CA LYS A 119 -21.30 -10.29 20.78
C LYS A 119 -22.64 -10.84 20.29
N SER A 120 -23.58 -9.99 19.90
CA SER A 120 -24.94 -10.42 19.62
C SER A 120 -25.66 -9.58 18.55
N GLY A 121 -26.73 -10.12 17.96
CA GLY A 121 -27.51 -9.41 16.94
C GLY A 121 -26.93 -9.49 15.53
N PRO A 122 -27.43 -8.66 14.58
CA PRO A 122 -26.92 -8.64 13.22
C PRO A 122 -25.53 -8.01 13.16
N ILE A 123 -24.73 -8.43 12.18
CA ILE A 123 -23.46 -7.78 11.87
C ILE A 123 -23.78 -6.63 10.91
N ARG A 124 -23.32 -5.42 11.21
CA ARG A 124 -23.48 -4.26 10.31
C ARG A 124 -22.12 -3.70 9.93
N CYS A 125 -21.95 -3.44 8.64
CA CYS A 125 -20.73 -2.91 8.06
C CYS A 125 -20.95 -1.43 7.70
N GLY A 126 -20.31 -0.53 8.45
CA GLY A 126 -20.28 0.91 8.16
C GLY A 126 -19.11 1.28 7.23
N MET A 127 -19.22 2.41 6.55
CA MET A 127 -18.17 3.04 5.75
C MET A 127 -17.96 4.48 6.23
N ASP A 128 -16.99 5.18 5.64
CA ASP A 128 -16.85 6.62 5.82
C ASP A 128 -18.14 7.41 5.52
N CYS A 129 -18.25 8.56 6.16
CA CYS A 129 -19.41 9.46 6.08
C CYS A 129 -20.74 8.77 6.48
N ASP A 130 -20.71 7.89 7.49
CA ASP A 130 -21.85 7.16 8.05
C ASP A 130 -22.65 6.32 7.03
N ARG A 131 -22.05 6.00 5.88
CA ARG A 131 -22.68 5.13 4.86
C ARG A 131 -22.70 3.67 5.33
N THR A 132 -23.64 2.90 4.80
CA THR A 132 -23.71 1.44 5.03
C THR A 132 -23.09 0.71 3.85
N LEU A 133 -22.14 -0.19 4.13
CA LEU A 133 -21.63 -1.17 3.16
C LEU A 133 -22.65 -2.29 2.96
N ALA A 134 -23.06 -2.93 4.07
CA ALA A 134 -24.09 -3.97 4.11
C ALA A 134 -24.50 -4.32 5.55
N SER A 135 -25.65 -4.96 5.69
CA SER A 135 -26.00 -5.86 6.81
C SER A 135 -25.62 -7.30 6.47
N LEU A 136 -25.04 -8.01 7.43
CA LEU A 136 -24.50 -9.36 7.26
C LEU A 136 -25.15 -10.34 8.24
N LYS A 137 -25.48 -11.53 7.75
CA LYS A 137 -25.96 -12.66 8.56
C LYS A 137 -25.48 -13.99 7.99
N VAL A 138 -24.88 -14.84 8.82
CA VAL A 138 -24.55 -16.22 8.43
C VAL A 138 -25.77 -17.12 8.67
N ASP A 139 -26.08 -18.00 7.72
CA ASP A 139 -27.13 -19.02 7.84
C ASP A 139 -26.61 -20.36 8.42
N ASP A 140 -27.53 -21.26 8.79
CA ASP A 140 -27.20 -22.56 9.40
C ASP A 140 -26.29 -23.47 8.55
N LYS A 141 -25.99 -23.08 7.29
CA LYS A 141 -25.11 -23.79 6.37
C LYS A 141 -23.78 -23.06 6.15
N GLY A 142 -23.48 -22.04 6.94
CA GLY A 142 -22.26 -21.23 6.82
C GLY A 142 -22.25 -20.31 5.61
N ARG A 143 -23.42 -19.99 5.04
CA ARG A 143 -23.53 -19.06 3.90
C ARG A 143 -23.85 -17.66 4.39
N LEU A 144 -23.21 -16.67 3.79
CA LEU A 144 -23.41 -15.27 4.15
C LEU A 144 -24.60 -14.70 3.38
N ILE A 145 -25.58 -14.16 4.11
CA ILE A 145 -26.60 -13.26 3.58
C ILE A 145 -26.04 -11.84 3.70
N LEU A 146 -25.93 -11.15 2.57
CA LEU A 146 -25.55 -9.75 2.46
C LEU A 146 -26.78 -8.97 1.98
N SER A 147 -27.25 -8.05 2.81
CA SER A 147 -28.46 -7.24 2.60
C SER A 147 -28.21 -5.77 2.90
N ASP A 148 -29.19 -4.90 2.67
CA ASP A 148 -29.06 -3.43 2.78
C ASP A 148 -27.96 -2.84 1.87
N LEU A 149 -27.65 -3.49 0.74
CA LEU A 149 -26.67 -2.95 -0.20
C LEU A 149 -27.30 -1.77 -0.97
N SER A 150 -26.73 -0.58 -0.82
CA SER A 150 -27.19 0.58 -1.59
C SER A 150 -26.89 0.42 -3.08
N SER A 151 -27.81 0.87 -3.94
CA SER A 151 -27.57 0.93 -5.38
C SER A 151 -26.43 1.88 -5.76
N ASP A 152 -26.13 2.87 -4.92
CA ASP A 152 -25.05 3.85 -5.16
C ASP A 152 -23.75 3.55 -4.39
N ILE A 153 -23.55 2.31 -3.93
CA ILE A 153 -22.42 1.91 -3.06
C ILE A 153 -21.03 2.40 -3.53
N TYR A 154 -20.80 2.51 -4.85
CA TYR A 154 -19.53 2.98 -5.44
C TYR A 154 -19.55 4.44 -5.93
N LEU A 155 -20.66 5.16 -5.74
CA LEU A 155 -20.84 6.54 -6.20
C LEU A 155 -20.63 7.52 -5.04
N ASP A 156 -20.33 8.77 -5.36
CA ASP A 156 -20.25 9.86 -4.37
C ASP A 156 -21.63 10.13 -3.73
N PRO A 157 -21.70 10.57 -2.46
CA PRO A 157 -22.96 10.66 -1.71
C PRO A 157 -24.07 11.54 -2.32
N ASP A 158 -23.72 12.51 -3.17
CA ASP A 158 -24.65 13.42 -3.85
C ASP A 158 -24.82 13.09 -5.35
N SER A 159 -24.40 11.90 -5.78
CA SER A 159 -24.44 11.48 -7.18
C SER A 159 -25.84 11.45 -7.81
N GLU A 160 -26.93 11.27 -7.06
CA GLU A 160 -28.29 11.36 -7.65
C GLU A 160 -28.67 12.80 -8.04
N GLU A 161 -28.13 13.80 -7.33
CA GLU A 161 -28.34 15.23 -7.65
C GLU A 161 -27.33 15.72 -8.72
N GLN A 162 -26.06 15.32 -8.60
CA GLN A 162 -25.02 15.69 -9.57
C GLN A 162 -25.16 14.99 -10.92
N LEU A 163 -25.42 13.67 -10.93
CA LEU A 163 -25.58 12.89 -12.15
C LEU A 163 -27.05 12.95 -12.58
N GLY A 164 -27.32 13.61 -13.70
CA GLY A 164 -28.67 13.60 -14.28
C GLY A 164 -29.18 12.16 -14.44
N LYS A 165 -30.41 11.89 -13.99
CA LYS A 165 -31.05 10.57 -13.79
C LYS A 165 -30.62 9.41 -14.71
N ALA A 166 -30.44 9.65 -16.01
CA ALA A 166 -30.01 8.60 -16.95
C ALA A 166 -28.59 8.07 -16.64
N GLU A 167 -27.68 8.93 -16.17
CA GLU A 167 -26.30 8.59 -15.84
C GLU A 167 -26.21 7.93 -14.46
N TYR A 168 -26.95 8.43 -13.45
CA TYR A 168 -27.10 7.71 -12.17
C TYR A 168 -27.61 6.28 -12.41
N VAL A 169 -28.71 6.11 -13.16
CA VAL A 169 -29.26 4.78 -13.51
C VAL A 169 -28.30 3.95 -14.38
N ARG A 170 -27.33 4.56 -15.07
CA ARG A 170 -26.28 3.83 -15.80
C ARG A 170 -25.26 3.23 -14.83
N GLN A 171 -24.76 4.03 -13.88
CA GLN A 171 -23.68 3.66 -12.96
C GLN A 171 -24.17 2.83 -11.77
N ALA A 172 -25.23 3.25 -11.08
CA ALA A 172 -25.78 2.59 -9.89
C ALA A 172 -26.12 1.10 -10.15
N LEU A 173 -26.02 0.25 -9.13
CA LEU A 173 -26.50 -1.13 -9.17
C LEU A 173 -28.01 -1.17 -9.47
N GLY A 174 -28.46 -2.31 -10.00
CA GLY A 174 -29.85 -2.51 -10.38
C GLY A 174 -30.76 -2.86 -9.21
N SER A 175 -32.08 -2.69 -9.39
CA SER A 175 -33.06 -2.86 -8.30
C SER A 175 -33.30 -4.31 -7.85
N GLU A 176 -32.50 -5.27 -8.33
CA GLU A 176 -32.47 -6.67 -7.89
C GLU A 176 -31.08 -7.04 -7.31
N ASP A 177 -30.16 -6.07 -7.18
CA ASP A 177 -28.81 -6.24 -6.64
C ASP A 177 -28.76 -5.99 -5.13
N ASP A 178 -29.58 -6.73 -4.36
CA ASP A 178 -29.57 -6.76 -2.89
C ASP A 178 -30.02 -8.14 -2.38
N ASN A 179 -29.85 -8.43 -1.08
CA ASN A 179 -30.20 -9.71 -0.44
C ASN A 179 -29.47 -10.92 -1.05
N PHE A 180 -28.19 -10.73 -1.36
CA PHE A 180 -27.32 -11.76 -1.91
C PHE A 180 -27.06 -12.88 -0.89
N ARG A 181 -27.21 -14.14 -1.32
CA ARG A 181 -26.73 -15.30 -0.56
C ARG A 181 -25.39 -15.74 -1.14
N LEU A 182 -24.30 -15.43 -0.46
CA LEU A 182 -22.94 -15.79 -0.84
C LEU A 182 -22.55 -17.13 -0.22
N ASP A 183 -21.96 -18.01 -1.01
CA ASP A 183 -21.49 -19.31 -0.55
C ASP A 183 -20.02 -19.19 -0.07
N PRO A 184 -19.59 -19.89 1.00
CA PRO A 184 -18.23 -19.78 1.50
C PRO A 184 -17.21 -20.34 0.48
N MET A 185 -16.07 -19.67 0.36
CA MET A 185 -15.05 -19.94 -0.67
C MET A 185 -13.63 -19.86 -0.09
N PRO A 186 -12.63 -20.47 -0.76
CA PRO A 186 -11.23 -20.26 -0.40
C PRO A 186 -10.83 -18.78 -0.44
N VAL A 187 -10.06 -18.33 0.55
CA VAL A 187 -9.54 -16.94 0.66
C VAL A 187 -8.88 -16.45 -0.63
N ALA A 188 -8.12 -17.33 -1.30
CA ALA A 188 -7.47 -17.06 -2.57
C ALA A 188 -8.44 -16.69 -3.71
N THR A 189 -9.70 -17.11 -3.63
CA THR A 189 -10.75 -16.74 -4.61
C THR A 189 -11.06 -15.25 -4.50
N CYS A 190 -11.39 -14.74 -3.31
CA CYS A 190 -11.62 -13.31 -3.12
C CYS A 190 -10.38 -12.49 -3.48
N LYS A 191 -9.19 -12.88 -3.00
CA LYS A 191 -7.93 -12.18 -3.33
C LYS A 191 -7.66 -12.14 -4.85
N ALA A 192 -8.09 -13.16 -5.61
CA ALA A 192 -8.00 -13.14 -7.07
C ALA A 192 -9.00 -12.18 -7.74
N GLU A 193 -10.22 -12.03 -7.21
CA GLU A 193 -11.21 -11.07 -7.73
C GLU A 193 -10.80 -9.62 -7.44
N PHE A 194 -10.34 -9.31 -6.22
CA PHE A 194 -9.82 -7.96 -5.89
C PHE A 194 -8.59 -7.61 -6.75
N ALA A 195 -7.72 -8.59 -7.05
CA ALA A 195 -6.57 -8.38 -7.96
C ALA A 195 -6.95 -8.06 -9.43
N TRP A 196 -8.23 -8.14 -9.83
CA TRP A 196 -8.69 -7.71 -11.16
C TRP A 196 -9.06 -6.23 -11.23
N ILE A 197 -9.19 -5.54 -10.09
CA ILE A 197 -9.53 -4.11 -10.03
C ILE A 197 -8.40 -3.29 -10.66
N ASP A 198 -7.16 -3.63 -10.31
CA ASP A 198 -5.95 -2.96 -10.78
C ASP A 198 -4.85 -4.01 -11.04
N PRO A 199 -4.87 -4.67 -12.22
CA PRO A 199 -4.03 -5.82 -12.49
C PRO A 199 -2.56 -5.41 -12.63
N ILE A 200 -1.70 -6.09 -11.87
CA ILE A 200 -0.24 -5.88 -11.88
C ILE A 200 0.31 -6.10 -13.30
N ASP A 201 0.97 -5.10 -13.87
CA ASP A 201 1.76 -5.27 -15.09
C ASP A 201 3.01 -6.11 -14.78
N PRO A 202 3.10 -7.37 -15.27
CA PRO A 202 4.24 -8.25 -14.98
C PRO A 202 5.55 -7.73 -15.56
N ALA A 203 5.51 -6.83 -16.56
CA ALA A 203 6.72 -6.24 -17.14
C ALA A 203 7.41 -5.28 -16.16
N LEU A 204 6.70 -4.73 -15.17
CA LEU A 204 7.29 -3.90 -14.12
C LEU A 204 8.25 -4.71 -13.26
N GLY A 205 7.85 -5.90 -12.78
CA GLY A 205 8.63 -6.74 -11.86
C GLY A 205 8.46 -6.36 -10.37
N PRO A 206 9.31 -6.89 -9.46
CA PRO A 206 9.15 -6.76 -8.01
C PRO A 206 9.07 -5.30 -7.50
N PRO A 207 8.42 -5.02 -6.35
CA PRO A 207 8.44 -3.70 -5.69
C PRO A 207 9.85 -3.12 -5.48
N LEU A 208 9.95 -1.80 -5.27
CA LEU A 208 11.22 -1.11 -5.05
C LEU A 208 11.89 -1.56 -3.75
N ARG A 209 11.15 -1.76 -2.64
CA ARG A 209 11.70 -2.38 -1.41
C ARG A 209 12.28 -3.78 -1.60
N GLU A 210 11.87 -4.50 -2.65
CA GLU A 210 12.43 -5.81 -2.99
C GLU A 210 13.70 -5.69 -3.85
N ARG A 211 13.77 -4.69 -4.75
CA ARG A 211 14.97 -4.39 -5.58
C ARG A 211 16.09 -3.76 -4.78
N PHE A 212 15.75 -2.88 -3.86
CA PHE A 212 16.67 -2.15 -3.01
C PHE A 212 16.73 -2.78 -1.61
N LYS A 213 17.81 -2.55 -0.87
CA LYS A 213 17.99 -3.03 0.50
C LYS A 213 18.52 -1.90 1.38
N PRO A 214 18.16 -1.86 2.67
CA PRO A 214 18.57 -0.80 3.59
C PRO A 214 20.09 -0.71 3.79
N ASP A 215 20.83 -1.78 3.48
CA ASP A 215 22.27 -1.94 3.65
C ASP A 215 23.05 -2.04 2.32
N GLN A 216 22.37 -1.97 1.16
CA GLN A 216 22.98 -2.18 -0.15
C GLN A 216 22.91 -0.95 -1.05
N ALA A 217 24.08 -0.49 -1.49
CA ALA A 217 24.17 0.62 -2.43
C ALA A 217 23.57 0.27 -3.80
N PHE A 218 22.79 1.19 -4.39
CA PHE A 218 22.29 1.09 -5.76
C PHE A 218 22.63 2.36 -6.58
N CYS A 219 22.73 2.21 -7.90
CA CYS A 219 23.02 3.30 -8.83
C CYS A 219 22.20 3.10 -10.10
N TYR A 220 21.38 4.07 -10.45
CA TYR A 220 20.60 4.10 -11.67
C TYR A 220 20.80 5.44 -12.37
N GLY A 221 20.81 5.45 -13.69
CA GLY A 221 21.09 6.68 -14.42
C GLY A 221 20.70 6.64 -15.88
N ARG A 222 20.89 7.79 -16.52
CA ARG A 222 20.84 7.93 -17.96
C ARG A 222 21.79 9.03 -18.42
N ASP A 223 22.45 8.78 -19.54
CA ASP A 223 23.25 9.76 -20.26
C ASP A 223 22.61 10.02 -21.61
N TYR A 224 22.58 11.29 -22.03
CA TYR A 224 22.05 11.72 -23.31
C TYR A 224 23.20 12.18 -24.21
N ASP A 225 23.35 11.52 -25.36
CA ASP A 225 24.41 11.81 -26.30
C ASP A 225 24.19 13.11 -27.09
N ALA A 226 25.19 13.52 -27.87
CA ALA A 226 25.12 14.74 -28.66
C ALA A 226 24.02 14.71 -29.75
N ALA A 227 23.62 13.53 -30.23
CA ALA A 227 22.55 13.40 -31.22
C ALA A 227 21.18 13.64 -30.57
N HIS A 228 20.90 12.98 -29.45
CA HIS A 228 19.69 13.18 -28.65
C HIS A 228 19.56 14.64 -28.18
N MET A 229 20.63 15.23 -27.65
CA MET A 229 20.64 16.62 -27.19
C MET A 229 20.55 17.66 -28.33
N SER A 230 20.72 17.22 -29.59
CA SER A 230 20.49 18.05 -30.78
C SER A 230 19.05 17.95 -31.30
N SER A 231 18.41 16.79 -31.17
CA SER A 231 16.98 16.62 -31.51
C SER A 231 16.02 17.12 -30.42
N HIS A 232 16.49 17.27 -29.18
CA HIS A 232 15.73 17.83 -28.04
C HIS A 232 16.39 19.13 -27.55
N PRO A 233 16.15 20.27 -28.23
CA PRO A 233 16.81 21.54 -27.91
C PRO A 233 16.41 22.11 -26.53
N ASP A 234 15.18 21.85 -26.08
CA ASP A 234 14.63 22.35 -24.82
C ASP A 234 15.00 21.50 -23.58
N GLN A 235 15.54 20.29 -23.80
CA GLN A 235 16.10 19.45 -22.75
C GLN A 235 17.38 20.08 -22.19
N LEU A 236 17.45 20.28 -20.88
CA LEU A 236 18.61 20.87 -20.20
C LEU A 236 19.47 19.80 -19.53
N THR A 237 18.88 18.69 -19.06
CA THR A 237 19.60 17.55 -18.49
C THR A 237 20.40 16.80 -19.55
N GLN A 238 21.72 16.74 -19.38
CA GLN A 238 22.64 15.92 -20.19
C GLN A 238 22.87 14.55 -19.55
N SER A 239 22.95 14.49 -18.22
CA SER A 239 22.97 13.23 -17.48
C SER A 239 22.24 13.35 -16.16
N ILE A 240 21.67 12.23 -15.72
CA ILE A 240 20.99 12.11 -14.44
C ILE A 240 21.35 10.78 -13.76
N ARG A 241 21.42 10.81 -12.43
CA ARG A 241 21.72 9.69 -11.53
C ARG A 241 20.75 9.71 -10.35
N VAL A 242 20.32 8.53 -9.91
CA VAL A 242 19.64 8.28 -8.64
C VAL A 242 20.39 7.16 -7.93
N PHE A 243 20.80 7.37 -6.69
CA PHE A 243 21.61 6.41 -5.96
C PHE A 243 21.37 6.47 -4.45
N SER A 244 21.75 5.38 -3.79
CA SER A 244 22.05 5.37 -2.36
C SER A 244 23.47 4.83 -2.24
N GLY A 245 24.38 5.65 -1.71
CA GLY A 245 25.81 5.36 -1.55
C GLY A 245 26.20 5.30 -0.07
N SER A 246 27.49 5.44 0.23
CA SER A 246 27.98 5.31 1.61
C SER A 246 27.47 6.38 2.57
N VAL A 247 27.06 7.56 2.08
CA VAL A 247 26.51 8.64 2.90
C VAL A 247 25.06 8.34 3.24
N GLU A 248 24.27 7.98 2.23
CA GLU A 248 22.84 7.72 2.33
C GLU A 248 22.57 6.46 3.18
N LEU A 249 23.33 5.38 2.97
CA LEU A 249 23.27 4.17 3.79
C LEU A 249 23.66 4.44 5.25
N ALA A 250 24.65 5.31 5.50
CA ALA A 250 25.01 5.70 6.86
C ALA A 250 23.94 6.57 7.54
N SER A 251 23.28 7.46 6.78
CA SER A 251 22.13 8.24 7.25
C SER A 251 20.99 7.31 7.66
N TYR A 252 20.59 6.37 6.79
CA TYR A 252 19.56 5.39 7.08
C TYR A 252 19.94 4.50 8.28
N ALA A 253 21.18 3.99 8.35
CA ALA A 253 21.64 3.19 9.49
C ALA A 253 21.67 3.94 10.83
N SER A 254 21.63 5.29 10.83
CA SER A 254 21.65 6.13 12.03
C SER A 254 20.26 6.45 12.61
N GLY A 255 19.20 6.35 11.80
CA GLY A 255 17.86 6.80 12.20
C GLY A 255 16.68 6.30 11.36
N GLY A 256 16.89 5.35 10.45
CA GLY A 256 15.85 4.59 9.78
C GLY A 256 15.46 3.32 10.56
N ASP A 257 14.38 2.67 10.15
CA ASP A 257 13.86 1.47 10.77
C ASP A 257 13.68 0.34 9.76
N VAL A 258 14.49 -0.71 9.90
CA VAL A 258 14.50 -1.88 9.01
C VAL A 258 13.17 -2.64 9.04
N ALA A 259 12.41 -2.58 10.14
CA ALA A 259 11.08 -3.20 10.22
C ALA A 259 10.05 -2.49 9.32
N ASN A 260 10.27 -1.19 9.07
CA ASN A 260 9.38 -0.29 8.34
C ASN A 260 9.94 0.08 6.94
N TRP A 261 10.91 -0.67 6.41
CA TRP A 261 11.49 -0.44 5.08
C TRP A 261 10.41 -0.50 3.97
N PRO A 262 10.26 0.57 3.14
CA PRO A 262 11.28 1.54 2.76
C PRO A 262 11.27 2.88 3.54
N ASP A 263 10.48 3.03 4.59
CA ASP A 263 10.26 4.35 5.20
C ASP A 263 11.53 4.94 5.83
N GLY A 264 11.78 6.20 5.48
CA GLY A 264 13.01 6.91 5.82
C GLY A 264 14.21 6.59 4.92
N ALA A 265 14.06 5.76 3.87
CA ALA A 265 15.13 5.44 2.94
C ALA A 265 15.72 6.71 2.32
N ASP A 266 17.02 6.91 2.51
CA ASP A 266 17.71 8.11 2.05
C ASP A 266 18.34 7.84 0.67
N ILE A 267 18.17 8.81 -0.26
CA ILE A 267 18.68 8.75 -1.63
C ILE A 267 19.26 10.11 -2.07
N ALA A 268 20.16 10.07 -3.05
CA ALA A 268 20.66 11.24 -3.74
C ALA A 268 20.30 11.21 -5.22
N VAL A 269 19.94 12.37 -5.77
CA VAL A 269 19.73 12.60 -7.20
C VAL A 269 20.79 13.58 -7.68
N SER A 270 21.55 13.21 -8.72
CA SER A 270 22.54 14.09 -9.34
C SER A 270 22.20 14.36 -10.79
N VAL A 271 22.19 15.63 -11.19
CA VAL A 271 21.88 16.09 -12.54
C VAL A 271 23.04 16.92 -13.08
N THR A 272 23.52 16.61 -14.27
CA THR A 272 24.45 17.46 -15.02
C THR A 272 23.72 18.12 -16.18
N THR A 273 23.75 19.44 -16.26
CA THR A 273 23.09 20.18 -17.35
C THR A 273 24.02 20.53 -18.50
N ARG A 274 23.46 20.65 -19.71
CA ARG A 274 24.19 21.14 -20.91
C ARG A 274 24.72 22.56 -20.78
N ARG A 275 24.33 23.31 -19.73
CA ARG A 275 24.79 24.69 -19.47
C ARG A 275 25.99 24.66 -18.53
N LYS A 276 27.19 24.79 -19.10
CA LYS A 276 28.49 24.81 -18.39
C LYS A 276 28.86 23.52 -17.64
N GLY A 277 28.13 22.42 -17.82
CA GLY A 277 28.45 21.14 -17.18
C GLY A 277 28.30 21.15 -15.65
N ALA A 278 27.48 22.05 -15.10
CA ALA A 278 27.24 22.09 -13.66
C ALA A 278 26.50 20.80 -13.22
N LYS A 279 27.16 20.00 -12.37
CA LYS A 279 26.60 18.89 -11.62
C LYS A 279 25.93 19.45 -10.36
N VAL A 280 24.64 19.20 -10.20
CA VAL A 280 23.87 19.51 -8.98
C VAL A 280 23.48 18.17 -8.36
N THR A 281 23.75 17.99 -7.08
CA THR A 281 23.27 16.83 -6.32
C THR A 281 22.33 17.31 -5.22
N GLN A 282 21.21 16.61 -5.05
CA GLN A 282 20.21 16.87 -4.01
C GLN A 282 19.91 15.57 -3.26
N THR A 283 19.70 15.66 -1.96
CA THR A 283 19.37 14.51 -1.11
C THR A 283 17.91 14.53 -0.67
N TYR A 284 17.32 13.34 -0.59
CA TYR A 284 15.89 13.13 -0.33
C TYR A 284 15.72 11.98 0.66
N SER A 285 14.67 12.07 1.49
CA SER A 285 14.21 10.97 2.34
C SER A 285 12.88 10.46 1.80
N CYS A 286 12.78 9.14 1.60
CA CYS A 286 11.67 8.46 0.93
C CYS A 286 10.72 7.78 1.92
N GLN A 287 9.47 7.62 1.48
CA GLN A 287 8.43 6.80 2.11
C GLN A 287 7.76 5.92 1.06
N GLY A 288 7.26 4.77 1.49
CA GLY A 288 6.44 3.90 0.67
C GLY A 288 5.07 4.52 0.40
N GLU A 289 4.68 4.62 -0.86
CA GLU A 289 3.36 5.13 -1.25
C GLU A 289 2.84 4.31 -2.44
N ALA A 290 2.17 3.19 -2.16
CA ALA A 290 1.66 2.27 -3.18
C ALA A 290 2.76 1.84 -4.19
N ASP A 291 2.59 2.09 -5.49
CA ASP A 291 3.50 1.63 -6.56
C ASP A 291 4.87 2.36 -6.62
N GLN A 292 5.07 3.35 -5.73
CA GLN A 292 6.16 4.32 -5.78
C GLN A 292 6.79 4.57 -4.40
N TRP A 293 8.01 5.13 -4.41
CA TRP A 293 8.52 5.90 -3.30
C TRP A 293 8.24 7.37 -3.54
N ARG A 294 7.63 8.03 -2.57
CA ARG A 294 7.54 9.48 -2.49
C ARG A 294 8.69 9.99 -1.65
N CYS A 295 9.54 10.84 -2.20
CA CYS A 295 10.73 11.33 -1.50
C CYS A 295 10.73 12.86 -1.42
N ALA A 296 10.82 13.39 -0.20
CA ALA A 296 10.92 14.82 0.07
C ALA A 296 12.40 15.22 0.22
N ALA A 297 12.76 16.40 -0.30
CA ALA A 297 14.10 16.95 -0.12
C ALA A 297 14.42 17.10 1.37
N SER A 298 15.62 16.68 1.77
CA SER A 298 15.93 16.39 3.18
C SER A 298 17.20 17.10 3.64
N SER A 299 17.10 17.93 4.68
CA SER A 299 18.28 18.54 5.31
C SER A 299 19.12 17.57 6.15
N LYS A 300 18.71 16.30 6.30
CA LYS A 300 19.49 15.27 7.02
C LYS A 300 20.93 15.14 6.50
N MET A 301 21.12 15.33 5.19
CA MET A 301 22.39 15.08 4.49
C MET A 301 22.86 16.28 3.66
N SER A 302 22.24 17.46 3.80
CA SER A 302 22.53 18.63 2.97
C SER A 302 22.13 19.95 3.65
N ASP A 303 23.06 20.90 3.69
CA ASP A 303 22.86 22.23 4.27
C ASP A 303 22.09 23.15 3.30
N PHE A 304 20.76 23.11 3.37
CA PHE A 304 19.91 24.00 2.58
C PHE A 304 19.81 25.40 3.20
N SER A 305 19.99 26.43 2.37
CA SER A 305 19.92 27.85 2.76
C SER A 305 18.52 28.47 2.65
N CYS A 306 17.51 27.64 2.37
CA CYS A 306 16.13 28.02 2.11
C CYS A 306 15.16 26.95 2.63
N ASP A 307 13.87 27.27 2.63
CA ASP A 307 12.82 26.27 2.87
C ASP A 307 12.65 25.34 1.65
N ILE A 308 12.78 24.04 1.90
CA ILE A 308 12.64 22.96 0.90
C ILE A 308 11.39 22.11 1.12
N ALA A 309 10.57 22.43 2.12
CA ALA A 309 9.30 21.75 2.31
C ALA A 309 8.50 21.79 0.99
N GLN A 310 7.86 20.68 0.64
CA GLN A 310 7.16 20.48 -0.65
C GLN A 310 8.06 20.29 -1.90
N LYS A 311 9.39 20.16 -1.78
CA LYS A 311 10.26 19.75 -2.91
C LYS A 311 10.34 18.22 -3.00
N GLU A 312 9.38 17.63 -3.72
CA GLU A 312 9.22 16.18 -3.83
C GLU A 312 9.80 15.60 -5.13
N ILE A 313 10.10 14.31 -5.12
CA ILE A 313 10.32 13.45 -6.28
C ILE A 313 9.62 12.11 -6.05
N PHE A 314 9.27 11.43 -7.14
CA PHE A 314 8.65 10.12 -7.13
C PHE A 314 9.57 9.13 -7.84
N LEU A 315 9.89 8.04 -7.15
CA LEU A 315 10.62 6.91 -7.72
C LEU A 315 9.65 5.76 -7.95
N LYS A 316 9.49 5.34 -9.19
CA LYS A 316 8.59 4.26 -9.62
C LYS A 316 9.37 3.11 -10.22
N ARG A 317 8.76 1.92 -10.21
CA ARG A 317 9.19 0.80 -11.06
C ARG A 317 9.11 1.20 -12.53
N GLY A 318 10.16 0.91 -13.28
CA GLY A 318 10.12 0.86 -14.73
C GLY A 318 10.13 -0.58 -15.23
N ALA A 319 9.65 -0.79 -16.45
CA ALA A 319 9.65 -2.11 -17.07
C ALA A 319 11.07 -2.67 -17.24
N ASN A 320 11.21 -4.00 -17.27
CA ASN A 320 12.48 -4.71 -17.46
C ASN A 320 13.58 -4.31 -16.46
N GLY A 321 13.20 -4.06 -15.20
CA GLY A 321 14.14 -3.71 -14.13
C GLY A 321 14.64 -2.25 -14.15
N THR A 322 14.19 -1.42 -15.08
CA THR A 322 14.45 0.03 -15.04
C THR A 322 13.72 0.69 -13.85
N ILE A 323 14.06 1.94 -13.54
CA ILE A 323 13.26 2.78 -12.64
C ILE A 323 12.85 4.08 -13.33
N MET A 324 11.77 4.69 -12.86
CA MET A 324 11.23 5.94 -13.36
C MET A 324 11.37 6.99 -12.26
N LEU A 325 12.13 8.07 -12.51
CA LEU A 325 12.20 9.22 -11.62
C LEU A 325 11.33 10.35 -12.19
N ALA A 326 10.46 10.94 -11.37
CA ALA A 326 9.59 12.03 -11.80
C ALA A 326 9.38 13.11 -10.74
N ASN A 327 9.13 14.35 -11.19
CA ASN A 327 8.34 15.32 -10.43
C ASN A 327 7.34 15.96 -11.42
N PRO A 328 6.08 15.52 -11.45
CA PRO A 328 5.10 16.00 -12.43
C PRO A 328 4.74 17.48 -12.22
N ASN A 329 4.79 17.96 -10.97
CA ASN A 329 4.32 19.27 -10.54
C ASN A 329 5.33 20.40 -10.84
N SER A 330 6.64 20.13 -10.70
CA SER A 330 7.71 21.15 -10.73
C SER A 330 8.97 20.75 -11.53
N SER A 331 8.98 19.56 -12.13
CA SER A 331 10.15 18.89 -12.77
C SER A 331 11.31 18.61 -11.80
N ILE A 332 12.29 17.81 -12.23
CA ILE A 332 13.45 17.49 -11.39
C ILE A 332 14.36 18.72 -11.24
N ALA A 333 15.02 18.85 -10.09
CA ALA A 333 15.94 19.94 -9.79
C ALA A 333 17.20 19.89 -10.68
N ILE A 334 17.19 20.68 -11.76
CA ILE A 334 18.34 20.88 -12.67
C ILE A 334 19.30 22.01 -12.21
N ILE A 335 18.98 22.65 -11.09
CA ILE A 335 19.69 23.74 -10.42
C ILE A 335 19.57 23.54 -8.91
N ASP A 336 20.42 24.22 -8.13
CA ASP A 336 20.29 24.24 -6.67
C ASP A 336 18.88 24.72 -6.26
N LEU A 337 18.20 23.92 -5.42
CA LEU A 337 16.84 24.17 -4.93
C LEU A 337 16.69 25.51 -4.20
N CYS A 338 17.77 26.03 -3.61
CA CYS A 338 17.82 27.32 -2.91
C CYS A 338 18.39 28.46 -3.77
N SER A 339 18.68 28.23 -5.04
CA SER A 339 19.07 29.32 -5.95
C SER A 339 17.87 30.19 -6.32
N LYS A 340 18.08 31.49 -6.49
CA LYS A 340 17.06 32.45 -6.99
C LYS A 340 16.51 32.12 -8.40
N ALA A 341 17.08 31.13 -9.09
CA ALA A 341 16.58 30.63 -10.36
C ALA A 341 15.53 29.51 -10.18
N ALA A 342 15.42 28.90 -8.99
CA ALA A 342 14.49 27.82 -8.65
C ALA A 342 13.06 28.30 -8.30
N ASP A 343 12.86 29.61 -8.12
CA ASP A 343 11.54 30.23 -7.93
C ASP A 343 10.66 30.20 -9.20
N GLY A 344 11.26 29.89 -10.36
CA GLY A 344 10.52 29.67 -11.59
C GLY A 344 10.07 28.21 -11.75
N LYS A 345 8.78 27.99 -12.05
CA LYS A 345 8.32 26.68 -12.55
C LYS A 345 9.16 26.29 -13.77
N THR A 346 9.96 25.24 -13.65
CA THR A 346 10.78 24.76 -14.76
C THR A 346 9.85 24.26 -15.87
N LYS A 347 10.00 24.80 -17.08
CA LYS A 347 9.14 24.51 -18.24
C LYS A 347 9.68 23.37 -19.13
N SER A 348 10.63 22.59 -18.63
CA SER A 348 11.42 21.68 -19.45
C SER A 348 10.79 20.29 -19.56
N ASP A 349 11.22 19.55 -20.59
CA ASP A 349 10.97 18.11 -20.79
C ASP A 349 11.60 17.25 -19.67
N ASP A 350 12.46 17.85 -18.86
CA ASP A 350 13.20 17.33 -17.69
C ASP A 350 12.31 16.90 -16.48
N LYS A 351 11.09 16.41 -16.73
CA LYS A 351 10.08 16.03 -15.74
C LYS A 351 10.08 14.57 -15.34
N VAL A 352 10.37 13.68 -16.28
CA VAL A 352 10.23 12.23 -16.13
C VAL A 352 11.39 11.53 -16.83
N TYR A 353 12.10 10.68 -16.11
CA TYR A 353 13.27 9.97 -16.61
C TYR A 353 13.11 8.47 -16.39
N ARG A 354 13.22 7.69 -17.48
CA ARG A 354 13.57 6.27 -17.36
C ARG A 354 15.07 6.17 -17.12
N LEU A 355 15.46 5.43 -16.09
CA LEU A 355 16.83 5.22 -15.64
C LEU A 355 17.16 3.73 -15.68
N GLU A 356 18.37 3.42 -16.12
CA GLU A 356 18.90 2.06 -16.24
C GLU A 356 19.89 1.79 -15.11
N ALA A 357 20.03 0.52 -14.70
CA ALA A 357 20.98 0.13 -13.68
C ALA A 357 22.42 0.40 -14.14
N MET A 358 23.22 1.02 -13.28
CA MET A 358 24.60 1.43 -13.58
C MET A 358 25.56 0.90 -12.49
N PRO A 359 26.86 0.73 -12.82
CA PRO A 359 27.85 0.41 -11.80
C PRO A 359 27.97 1.58 -10.80
N GLN A 360 28.26 1.28 -9.53
CA GLN A 360 28.39 2.29 -8.47
C GLN A 360 29.34 3.44 -8.80
N SER A 361 30.42 3.16 -9.55
CA SER A 361 31.36 4.16 -10.03
C SER A 361 30.77 5.22 -10.97
N ALA A 362 29.57 5.01 -11.52
CA ALA A 362 28.86 5.99 -12.35
C ALA A 362 27.95 6.94 -11.54
N CYS A 363 27.69 6.63 -10.25
CA CYS A 363 26.97 7.50 -9.31
C CYS A 363 27.86 8.07 -8.20
N ALA A 364 29.01 7.45 -7.94
CA ALA A 364 30.01 7.97 -7.01
C ALA A 364 30.27 9.48 -7.24
N PRO A 365 30.30 10.31 -6.17
CA PRO A 365 30.45 11.77 -6.27
C PRO A 365 31.63 12.26 -7.13
#